data_AF-A0A3D4N0P1-F1
#
_entry.id   AF-A0A3D4N0P1-F1
#
_cell.length_a   1.000
_cell.length_b   1.000
_cell.length_c   1.000
_cell.angle_alpha   90.00
_cell.angle_beta   90.00
_cell.angle_gamma   90.00
#
_symmetry.space_group_name_H-M   'P 1'
#
loop_
_entity.id
_entity.type
_entity.pdbx_description
1 polymer ?
#
loop_
_entity_poly.entity_id
_entity_poly.type
_entity_poly.pdbx_seq_one_letter_code
_entity_poly.pdbx_strand_id
1 'polypeptide(L)' 'MRIITTSGQWRHELATLGASSIGLVPTMGALHEGHLSLIRRSRIENDITVV' A
#
# COMPACT_ATOMS: atom_id res chain seq x y z
N MET A 1 3.03 -9.56 -2.80
CA MET A 1 2.18 -9.07 -1.70
C MET A 1 2.83 -9.48 -0.40
N ARG A 2 3.10 -8.54 0.50
CA ARG A 2 3.67 -8.76 1.84
C ARG A 2 2.65 -8.27 2.86
N ILE A 3 2.50 -8.97 3.99
CA ILE A 3 1.62 -8.54 5.09
C ILE A 3 2.52 -8.04 6.21
N ILE A 4 2.30 -6.80 6.64
CA ILE A 4 3.06 -6.16 7.71
C ILE A 4 2.09 -5.87 8.86
N THR A 5 2.38 -6.38 10.05
CA THR A 5 1.46 -6.32 11.20
C THR A 5 1.93 -5.40 12.31
N THR A 6 3.15 -4.85 12.19
CA THR A 6 3.72 -3.94 13.19
C THR A 6 4.28 -2.68 12.54
N SER A 7 4.24 -1.56 13.26
CA SER A 7 4.83 -0.30 12.82
C SER A 7 6.36 -0.39 12.70
N GLY A 8 7.03 -1.21 13.51
CA GLY A 8 8.48 -1.43 13.42
C GLY A 8 8.90 -2.10 12.09
N GLN A 9 8.20 -3.17 11.69
CA GLN A 9 8.41 -3.81 10.39
C GLN A 9 8.11 -2.86 9.24
N TRP A 10 7.04 -2.06 9.34
CA TRP A 10 6.70 -1.08 8.31
C TRP A 10 7.79 -0.02 8.13
N ARG A 11 8.30 0.54 9.22
CA ARG A 11 9.40 1.51 9.19
C ARG A 11 10.67 0.92 8.58
N HIS A 12 10.98 -0.33 8.89
CA HIS A 12 12.12 -1.03 8.30
C HIS A 12 11.94 -1.19 6.79
N GLU A 13 10.75 -1.62 6.35
CA GLU A 13 10.45 -1.77 4.93
C GLU A 13 10.55 -0.43 4.20
N LEU A 14 9.92 0.62 4.72
CA LEU A 14 9.96 1.97 4.17
C LEU A 14 11.40 2.45 3.90
N ALA A 15 12.33 2.16 4.81
CA ALA A 15 13.73 2.54 4.65
C ALA A 15 14.42 1.84 3.46
N THR A 16 13.91 0.69 3.01
CA THR A 16 14.44 -0.06 1.87
C THR A 16 13.87 0.36 0.52
N LEU A 17 12.77 1.15 0.49
CA LEU A 17 12.05 1.49 -0.76
C LEU A 17 12.69 2.62 -1.57
N GLY A 18 13.71 3.30 -1.02
CA GLY A 18 14.41 4.38 -1.70
C GLY A 18 13.49 5.54 -2.10
N ALA A 19 13.61 6.01 -3.34
CA ALA A 19 12.84 7.13 -3.89
C ALA A 19 11.53 6.72 -4.61
N SER A 20 11.04 5.50 -4.36
CA SER A 20 9.80 4.99 -4.99
C SER A 20 8.58 5.80 -4.54
N SER A 21 7.67 6.11 -5.46
CA SER A 21 6.38 6.71 -5.15
C SER A 21 5.45 5.70 -4.47
N ILE A 22 4.75 6.13 -3.40
CA ILE A 22 3.88 5.26 -2.60
C ILE A 22 2.44 5.77 -2.64
N GLY A 23 1.54 4.95 -3.18
CA GLY A 23 0.10 5.17 -3.14
C GLY A 23 -0.54 4.42 -1.99
N LEU A 24 -1.15 5.14 -1.04
CA LEU A 24 -1.83 4.59 0.12
C LEU A 24 -3.35 4.51 -0.10
N VAL A 25 -3.94 3.33 0.12
CA VAL A 25 -5.39 3.10 0.11
C VAL A 25 -5.83 2.62 1.49
N PRO A 26 -6.09 3.51 2.45
CA PRO A 26 -6.43 3.11 3.81
C PRO A 26 -7.83 2.46 3.84
N THR A 27 -7.95 1.29 4.46
CA THR A 27 -9.23 0.58 4.62
C THR A 27 -9.38 0.01 6.03
N MET A 28 -10.59 -0.41 6.39
CA MET A 28 -10.87 -1.17 7.62
C MET A 28 -11.10 -2.67 7.35
N GLY A 29 -10.73 -3.16 6.16
CA GLY A 29 -11.04 -4.53 5.70
C GLY A 29 -12.37 -4.64 4.95
N ALA A 30 -12.89 -5.87 4.81
CA ALA A 30 -14.13 -6.18 4.08
C ALA A 30 -14.20 -5.56 2.66
N LEU A 31 -13.16 -5.85 1.85
CA LEU A 31 -12.99 -5.23 0.54
C LEU A 31 -14.13 -5.60 -0.43
N HIS A 32 -14.46 -4.64 -1.30
CA HIS A 32 -15.44 -4.76 -2.37
C HIS A 32 -14.95 -3.93 -3.57
N GLU A 33 -15.69 -3.94 -4.69
CA GLU A 33 -15.24 -3.31 -5.95
C GLU A 33 -14.85 -1.82 -5.81
N GLY A 34 -15.48 -1.09 -4.88
CA GLY A 34 -15.09 0.30 -4.57
C GLY A 34 -13.64 0.40 -4.13
N HIS A 35 -13.23 -0.40 -3.14
CA HIS A 35 -11.83 -0.49 -2.67
C HIS A 35 -10.90 -0.96 -3.79
N LEU A 36 -11.30 -1.97 -4.57
CA LEU A 36 -10.49 -2.50 -5.65
C LEU A 36 -10.24 -1.45 -6.75
N SER A 37 -11.20 -0.57 -7.01
CA SER A 37 -11.00 0.55 -7.96
C SER A 37 -9.90 1.52 -7.50
N LEU A 38 -9.85 1.84 -6.20
CA LEU A 38 -8.81 2.68 -5.61
C LEU A 38 -7.45 1.99 -5.64
N ILE A 39 -7.39 0.68 -5.36
CA ILE A 39 -6.14 -0.10 -5.44
C ILE A 39 -5.62 -0.15 -6.88
N ARG A 40 -6.50 -0.40 -7.87
CA ARG A 40 -6.14 -0.41 -9.30
C ARG A 40 -5.58 0.95 -9.73
N ARG A 41 -6.22 2.04 -9.32
CA ARG A 41 -5.75 3.41 -9.59
C ARG A 41 -4.39 3.69 -8.95
N SER A 42 -4.24 3.36 -7.66
CA SER A 42 -2.98 3.52 -6.92
C SER A 42 -1.81 2.82 -7.61
N ARG A 43 -2.03 1.62 -8.15
CA ARG A 43 -1.02 0.84 -8.92
C ARG A 43 -0.61 1.45 -10.26
N ILE A 44 -1.44 2.31 -10.83
CA ILE A 44 -1.13 3.03 -12.09
C ILE A 44 -0.36 4.31 -11.79
N GLU A 45 -0.73 4.99 -10.70
CA GLU A 45 -0.19 6.30 -10.34
C GLU A 45 1.11 6.25 -9.51
N ASN A 46 1.48 5.09 -8.96
CA ASN A 46 2.62 4.94 -8.04
C ASN A 46 3.40 3.64 -8.28
N ASP A 47 4.67 3.63 -7.90
CA ASP A 47 5.55 2.47 -7.97
C ASP A 47 5.12 1.38 -6.97
N ILE A 48 4.61 1.79 -5.81
CA ILE A 48 4.24 0.90 -4.71
C ILE A 48 2.84 1.28 -4.20
N THR A 49 1.96 0.27 -4.08
CA THR A 49 0.64 0.42 -3.46
C THR A 49 0.62 -0.23 -2.07
N VAL A 50 0.19 0.53 -1.07
CA VAL A 50 -0.04 0.08 0.31
C VAL A 50 -1.53 0.16 0.60
N VAL A 51 -2.10 -0.88 1.21
CA VAL A 51 -3.53 -1.01 1.54
C VAL A 51 -3.66 -1.30 3.03
#